data_AF-A0A938MGQ9-F1
#
_entry.id   AF-A0A938MGQ9-F1
#
_cell.length_a   1.000
_cell.length_b   1.000
_cell.length_c   1.000
_cell.angle_alpha   90.00
_cell.angle_beta   90.00
_cell.angle_gamma   90.00
#
_symmetry.space_group_name_H-M   'P 1'
#
loop_
_entity.id
_entity.type
_entity.pdbx_description
1 polymer ?
#
loop_
_entity_poly.entity_id
_entity_poly.type
_entity_poly.pdbx_seq_one_letter_code
_entity_poly.pdbx_strand_id
1 'polypeptide(L)'
;MDSALCDSGLLRARDAQFSRLKALFDGGQNERVFFLQGINAKPTTDPYREPERWVDEGLRSLAEQSGRLKDEVVFRPLCLEFGPYGVHFVDRMFGARVYHHEGQWWSDCLKMPVGTLEPPDLERDETWRLARRVADAFLAR
;
A
#
# COMPACT_ATOMS: atom_id res chain seq x y z
N MET A 1 -2.66 13.70 12.54
CA MET A 1 -3.58 12.59 12.21
C MET A 1 -4.96 13.16 12.04
N ASP A 2 -5.58 12.97 10.88
CA ASP A 2 -6.98 13.37 10.71
C ASP A 2 -7.82 12.52 11.67
N SER A 3 -8.37 13.15 12.72
CA SER A 3 -8.97 12.47 13.87
C SER A 3 -10.09 11.49 13.49
N ALA A 4 -10.67 11.68 12.30
CA ALA A 4 -11.72 10.83 11.77
C ALA A 4 -11.28 9.38 11.52
N LEU A 5 -10.04 9.14 11.04
CA LEU A 5 -9.57 7.78 10.73
C LEU A 5 -9.16 6.97 11.98
N CYS A 6 -8.94 7.67 13.10
CA CYS A 6 -8.59 7.07 14.38
C CYS A 6 -9.77 7.00 15.35
N ASP A 7 -11.00 7.16 14.85
CA ASP A 7 -12.21 7.00 15.67
C ASP A 7 -12.23 5.62 16.35
N SER A 8 -12.49 5.61 17.65
CA SER A 8 -12.53 4.38 18.46
C SER A 8 -13.58 3.36 17.97
N GLY A 9 -14.66 3.83 17.34
CA GLY A 9 -15.66 2.95 16.71
C GLY A 9 -15.10 2.26 15.47
N LEU A 10 -14.40 3.01 14.61
CA LEU A 10 -13.71 2.46 13.45
C LEU A 10 -12.62 1.47 13.82
N LEU A 11 -11.77 1.81 14.80
CA LEU A 11 -10.69 0.92 15.26
C LEU A 11 -11.26 -0.41 15.79
N ARG A 12 -12.34 -0.38 16.57
CA ARG A 12 -13.01 -1.60 17.05
C ARG A 12 -13.58 -2.46 15.91
N ALA A 13 -14.24 -1.83 14.92
CA ALA A 13 -14.76 -2.55 13.76
C ALA A 13 -13.63 -3.21 12.94
N ARG A 14 -12.52 -2.48 12.75
CA ARG A 14 -11.31 -2.98 12.09
C ARG A 14 -10.75 -4.20 12.82
N ASP A 15 -10.59 -4.10 14.13
CA ASP A 15 -9.97 -5.16 14.95
C ASP A 15 -10.84 -6.42 15.00
N ALA A 16 -12.16 -6.27 15.04
CA ALA A 16 -13.09 -7.40 14.95
C ALA A 16 -12.95 -8.16 13.62
N GLN A 17 -12.84 -7.43 12.50
CA GLN A 17 -12.65 -8.06 11.19
C GLN A 17 -11.25 -8.70 11.04
N PHE A 18 -10.19 -8.06 11.55
CA PHE A 18 -8.86 -8.66 11.57
C PHE A 18 -8.81 -9.93 12.43
N SER A 19 -9.55 -9.98 13.54
CA SER A 19 -9.64 -11.18 14.38
C SER A 19 -10.28 -12.35 13.61
N ARG A 20 -11.33 -12.07 12.84
CA ARG A 20 -11.97 -13.06 11.95
C ARG A 20 -11.03 -13.52 10.83
N LEU A 21 -10.29 -12.59 10.22
CA LEU A 21 -9.30 -12.90 9.18
C LEU A 21 -8.17 -13.78 9.74
N LYS A 22 -7.67 -13.46 10.94
CA LYS A 22 -6.67 -14.26 11.64
C LYS A 22 -7.20 -15.67 11.93
N ALA A 23 -8.40 -15.78 12.48
CA ALA A 23 -9.02 -17.09 12.75
C ALA A 23 -9.17 -17.93 11.47
N LEU A 24 -9.51 -17.32 10.33
CA LEU A 24 -9.56 -18.00 9.03
C LEU A 24 -8.19 -18.60 8.65
N PHE A 25 -7.11 -17.80 8.75
CA PHE A 25 -5.76 -18.26 8.43
C PHE A 25 -5.23 -19.31 9.42
N ASP A 26 -5.66 -19.25 10.68
CA ASP A 26 -5.31 -20.22 11.71
C ASP A 26 -6.14 -21.54 11.58
N GLY A 27 -6.95 -21.69 10.51
CA GLY A 27 -7.77 -22.88 10.24
C GLY A 27 -9.05 -22.97 11.06
N GLY A 28 -9.41 -21.90 11.77
CA GLY A 28 -10.65 -21.80 12.52
C GLY A 28 -11.88 -21.78 11.60
N GLN A 29 -12.98 -22.35 12.09
CA GLN A 29 -14.26 -22.25 11.40
C GLN A 29 -14.88 -20.88 11.66
N ASN A 30 -15.08 -20.09 10.60
CA ASN A 30 -15.94 -18.92 10.67
C ASN A 30 -17.40 -19.36 10.50
N GLU A 31 -18.29 -18.85 11.35
CA GLU A 31 -19.74 -19.12 11.24
C GLU A 31 -20.34 -18.69 9.90
N ARG A 32 -19.66 -17.76 9.20
CA ARG A 32 -20.08 -17.19 7.92
C ARG A 32 -18.90 -17.04 6.98
N VAL A 33 -19.19 -17.04 5.67
CA VAL A 33 -18.21 -16.71 4.62
C VAL A 33 -17.54 -15.36 4.93
N PHE A 34 -16.23 -15.31 4.74
CA PHE A 34 -15.45 -14.10 4.93
C PHE A 34 -15.38 -13.31 3.61
N PHE A 35 -16.04 -12.16 3.55
CA PHE A 35 -15.98 -11.26 2.40
C PHE A 35 -14.96 -10.14 2.65
N LEU A 36 -13.99 -9.99 1.74
CA LEU A 36 -12.98 -8.94 1.77
C LEU A 36 -13.12 -8.05 0.54
N GLN A 37 -13.37 -6.76 0.76
CA GLN A 37 -13.42 -5.76 -0.30
C GLN A 37 -12.84 -4.43 0.20
N GLY A 38 -11.52 -4.28 0.04
CA GLY A 38 -10.79 -3.08 0.41
C GLY A 38 -11.30 -1.83 -0.32
N ILE A 39 -11.12 -0.68 0.33
CA ILE A 39 -11.41 0.64 -0.22
C ILE A 39 -10.07 1.32 -0.47
N ASN A 40 -9.75 1.55 -1.73
CA ASN A 40 -8.53 2.26 -2.10
C ASN A 40 -8.75 3.77 -2.04
N ALA A 41 -7.74 4.47 -1.53
CA ALA A 41 -7.64 5.91 -1.59
C ALA A 41 -7.70 6.41 -3.04
N LYS A 42 -8.22 7.62 -3.25
CA LYS A 42 -8.31 8.25 -4.58
C LYS A 42 -7.58 9.61 -4.64
N PRO A 43 -6.27 9.66 -4.34
CA PRO A 43 -5.48 10.86 -4.56
C PRO A 43 -5.37 11.17 -6.06
N THR A 44 -5.18 12.44 -6.41
CA THR A 44 -5.01 12.90 -7.81
C THR A 44 -3.61 13.43 -8.09
N THR A 45 -2.86 13.78 -7.05
CA THR A 45 -1.45 14.17 -7.14
C THR A 45 -0.57 13.04 -7.70
N ASP A 46 0.53 13.40 -8.38
CA ASP A 46 1.53 12.43 -8.83
C ASP A 46 2.47 12.05 -7.65
N PRO A 47 2.41 10.79 -7.15
CA PRO A 47 3.25 10.36 -6.03
C PRO A 47 4.74 10.33 -6.35
N TYR A 48 5.15 10.27 -7.63
CA TYR A 48 6.58 10.31 -8.00
C TYR A 48 7.19 11.71 -7.87
N ARG A 49 6.34 12.75 -7.81
CA ARG A 49 6.76 14.16 -7.70
C ARG A 49 6.48 14.74 -6.31
N GLU A 50 5.27 14.53 -5.81
CA GLU A 50 4.77 15.11 -4.55
C GLU A 50 4.20 14.01 -3.62
N PRO A 51 5.03 13.05 -3.16
CA PRO A 51 4.56 11.89 -2.39
C PRO A 51 3.85 12.28 -1.09
N GLU A 52 4.29 13.31 -0.38
CA GLU A 52 3.69 13.75 0.88
C GLU A 52 2.26 14.27 0.67
N ARG A 53 2.06 15.05 -0.39
CA ARG A 53 0.74 15.58 -0.77
C ARG A 53 -0.18 14.46 -1.26
N TRP A 54 0.35 13.50 -2.02
CA TRP A 54 -0.38 12.31 -2.42
C TRP A 54 -0.91 11.53 -1.20
N VAL A 55 -0.10 11.41 -0.14
CA VAL A 55 -0.54 10.80 1.13
C VAL A 55 -1.66 11.62 1.78
N ASP A 56 -1.52 12.95 1.87
CA ASP A 56 -2.55 13.82 2.45
C ASP A 56 -3.90 13.70 1.73
N GLU A 57 -3.89 13.74 0.39
CA GLU A 57 -5.09 13.57 -0.43
C GLU A 57 -5.69 12.17 -0.27
N GLY A 58 -4.83 11.15 -0.20
CA GLY A 58 -5.24 9.77 -0.02
C GLY A 58 -5.95 9.54 1.32
N LEU A 59 -5.36 10.02 2.41
CA LEU A 59 -5.95 9.95 3.74
C LEU A 59 -7.28 10.68 3.82
N ARG A 60 -7.40 11.87 3.22
CA ARG A 60 -8.66 12.62 3.16
C ARG A 60 -9.75 11.83 2.41
N SER A 61 -9.40 11.27 1.25
CA SER A 61 -10.33 10.45 0.47
C SER A 61 -10.79 9.19 1.21
N LEU A 62 -9.91 8.60 2.03
CA LEU A 62 -10.27 7.47 2.90
C LEU A 62 -11.16 7.90 4.07
N ALA A 63 -10.91 9.08 4.66
CA ALA A 63 -11.72 9.63 5.75
C ALA A 63 -13.18 9.82 5.34
N GLU A 64 -13.44 10.30 4.11
CA GLU A 64 -14.78 10.44 3.53
C GLU A 64 -15.53 9.10 3.40
N GLN A 65 -14.80 8.00 3.27
CA GLN A 65 -15.35 6.65 3.13
C GLN A 65 -15.30 5.82 4.43
N SER A 66 -14.75 6.40 5.51
CA SER A 66 -14.42 5.68 6.74
C SER A 66 -15.61 4.97 7.38
N GLY A 67 -16.81 5.54 7.29
CA GLY A 67 -18.04 4.91 7.78
C GLY A 67 -18.31 3.52 7.20
N ARG A 68 -17.83 3.22 5.98
CA ARG A 68 -17.99 1.91 5.33
C ARG A 68 -17.21 0.80 6.03
N LEU A 69 -16.18 1.14 6.80
CA LEU A 69 -15.40 0.16 7.57
C LEU A 69 -16.24 -0.50 8.69
N LYS A 70 -17.38 0.10 9.07
CA LYS A 70 -18.33 -0.45 10.06
C LYS A 70 -19.25 -1.53 9.50
N ASP A 71 -19.08 -1.94 8.24
CA ASP A 71 -19.80 -3.06 7.65
C ASP A 71 -19.44 -4.37 8.38
N GLU A 72 -20.43 -4.98 9.03
CA GLU A 72 -20.25 -6.21 9.81
C GLU A 72 -20.11 -7.44 8.92
N VAL A 73 -20.67 -7.39 7.70
CA VAL A 73 -20.71 -8.51 6.76
C VAL A 73 -19.45 -8.55 5.90
N VAL A 74 -19.05 -7.40 5.36
CA VAL A 74 -17.90 -7.27 4.46
C VAL A 74 -16.78 -6.55 5.18
N PHE A 75 -15.60 -7.18 5.26
CA PHE A 75 -14.41 -6.50 5.72
C PHE A 75 -13.93 -5.51 4.65
N ARG A 76 -13.94 -4.22 4.99
CA ARG A 76 -13.57 -3.11 4.09
C ARG A 76 -12.39 -2.31 4.65
N PRO A 77 -11.17 -2.87 4.65
CA PRO A 77 -10.00 -2.10 5.06
C PRO A 77 -9.84 -0.86 4.18
N LEU A 78 -9.45 0.25 4.79
CA LEU A 78 -9.10 1.49 4.10
C LEU A 78 -7.61 1.40 3.70
N CYS A 79 -7.33 1.41 2.40
CA CYS A 79 -6.01 1.12 1.86
C CYS A 79 -5.43 2.35 1.15
N LEU A 80 -4.22 2.74 1.53
CA LEU A 80 -3.39 3.66 0.78
C LEU A 80 -2.25 2.84 0.15
N GLU A 81 -2.32 2.62 -1.16
CA GLU A 81 -1.37 1.78 -1.89
C GLU A 81 -0.71 2.60 -2.99
N PHE A 82 0.61 2.81 -2.89
CA PHE A 82 1.37 3.53 -3.90
C PHE A 82 1.89 2.60 -5.01
N GLY A 83 2.53 1.49 -4.64
CA GLY A 83 3.09 0.53 -5.60
C GLY A 83 4.08 1.14 -6.61
N PRO A 84 5.16 1.82 -6.16
CA PRO A 84 6.13 2.42 -7.08
C PRO A 84 6.72 1.37 -8.01
N TYR A 85 6.65 1.61 -9.32
CA TYR A 85 7.15 0.71 -10.36
C TYR A 85 6.48 -0.69 -10.40
N GLY A 86 5.32 -0.85 -9.75
CA GLY A 86 4.56 -2.11 -9.73
C GLY A 86 5.38 -3.29 -9.19
N VAL A 87 5.23 -4.46 -9.84
CA VAL A 87 5.99 -5.67 -9.47
C VAL A 87 7.49 -5.54 -9.73
N HIS A 88 7.92 -4.53 -10.50
CA HIS A 88 9.31 -4.29 -10.88
C HIS A 88 10.05 -3.33 -9.92
N PHE A 89 9.46 -3.00 -8.77
CA PHE A 89 10.09 -2.20 -7.73
C PHE A 89 11.51 -2.70 -7.38
N VAL A 90 11.64 -4.00 -7.13
CA VAL A 90 12.92 -4.63 -6.78
C VAL A 90 13.87 -4.60 -7.97
N ASP A 91 13.40 -4.90 -9.18
CA ASP A 91 14.22 -4.87 -10.39
C ASP A 91 14.86 -3.49 -10.59
N ARG A 92 14.10 -2.42 -10.38
CA ARG A 92 14.58 -1.04 -10.49
C ARG A 92 15.70 -0.74 -9.49
N MET A 93 15.59 -1.24 -8.26
CA MET A 93 16.61 -1.10 -7.21
C MET A 93 17.91 -1.82 -7.59
N PHE A 94 17.81 -2.97 -8.25
CA PHE A 94 18.96 -3.72 -8.76
C PHE A 94 19.48 -3.21 -10.13
N GLY A 95 19.05 -2.02 -10.54
CA GLY A 95 19.58 -1.34 -11.73
C GLY A 95 18.90 -1.70 -13.05
N ALA A 96 17.81 -2.47 -13.04
CA ALA A 96 17.05 -2.73 -14.25
C ALA A 96 16.39 -1.44 -14.76
N ARG A 97 16.30 -1.31 -16.10
CA ARG A 97 15.55 -0.23 -16.71
C ARG A 97 14.07 -0.56 -16.64
N VAL A 98 13.37 0.07 -15.71
CA VAL A 98 11.91 -0.05 -15.55
C VAL A 98 11.22 1.15 -16.20
N TYR A 99 10.19 0.90 -17.00
CA TYR A 99 9.48 1.91 -17.76
C TYR A 99 7.99 1.55 -17.91
N HIS A 100 7.17 2.55 -18.19
CA HIS A 100 5.74 2.35 -18.38
C HIS A 100 5.43 2.16 -19.88
N HIS A 101 4.77 1.06 -20.23
CA HIS A 101 4.40 0.71 -21.60
C HIS A 101 3.06 -0.03 -21.61
N GLU A 102 2.20 0.30 -22.58
CA GLU A 102 0.87 -0.33 -22.74
C GLU A 102 0.02 -0.38 -21.45
N GLY A 103 0.09 0.67 -20.63
CA GLY A 103 -0.69 0.78 -19.40
C GLY A 103 -0.15 -0.03 -18.22
N GLN A 104 1.07 -0.57 -18.31
CA GLN A 104 1.70 -1.35 -17.25
C GLN A 104 3.18 -1.00 -17.08
N TRP A 105 3.75 -1.43 -15.95
CA TRP A 105 5.20 -1.39 -15.72
C TRP A 105 5.89 -2.57 -16.41
N TRP A 106 6.98 -2.28 -17.11
CA TRP A 106 7.83 -3.24 -17.81
C TRP A 106 9.28 -3.06 -17.35
N SER A 107 10.08 -4.11 -17.47
CA SER A 107 11.49 -4.11 -17.08
C SER A 107 12.36 -4.78 -18.14
N ASP A 108 13.49 -4.17 -18.47
CA ASP A 108 14.53 -4.85 -19.26
C ASP A 108 15.27 -5.89 -18.40
N CYS A 109 15.61 -7.03 -19.01
CA CYS A 109 16.46 -8.02 -18.36
C CYS A 109 17.85 -7.44 -18.05
N LEU A 110 18.36 -7.72 -16.84
CA LEU A 110 19.75 -7.45 -16.48
C LEU A 110 20.70 -8.30 -17.33
N LYS A 111 21.75 -7.67 -17.86
CA LYS A 111 22.74 -8.31 -18.75
C LYS A 111 24.06 -8.57 -18.02
N MET A 112 23.97 -9.16 -16.83
CA MET A 112 25.15 -9.47 -16.01
C MET A 112 25.24 -10.98 -15.71
N PRO A 113 26.45 -11.51 -15.47
CA PRO A 113 26.61 -12.91 -15.12
C PRO A 113 25.82 -13.30 -13.86
N VAL A 114 25.26 -14.51 -13.85
CA VAL A 114 24.56 -15.04 -12.67
C VAL A 114 25.52 -15.11 -11.49
N GLY A 115 25.09 -14.61 -10.33
CA GLY A 115 25.89 -14.60 -9.10
C GLY A 115 26.80 -13.37 -8.92
N THR A 116 26.79 -12.42 -9.86
CA THR A 116 27.57 -11.17 -9.75
C THR A 116 26.72 -9.95 -9.43
N LEU A 117 25.45 -10.14 -9.09
CA LEU A 117 24.55 -9.05 -8.71
C LEU A 117 24.90 -8.60 -7.29
N GLU A 118 25.34 -7.36 -7.15
CA GLU A 118 25.59 -6.74 -5.86
C GLU A 118 24.27 -6.30 -5.21
N PRO A 119 24.15 -6.32 -3.87
CA PRO A 119 23.02 -5.71 -3.18
C PRO A 119 22.88 -4.22 -3.52
N PRO A 120 21.66 -3.66 -3.59
CA PRO A 120 21.47 -2.25 -3.85
C PRO A 120 21.93 -1.41 -2.67
N ASP A 121 22.55 -0.26 -2.96
CA ASP A 121 22.87 0.75 -1.95
C ASP A 121 21.62 1.55 -1.60
N LEU A 122 20.94 1.15 -0.53
CA LEU A 122 19.68 1.75 -0.09
C LEU A 122 19.80 3.24 0.27
N GLU A 123 20.96 3.73 0.69
CA GLU A 123 21.11 5.15 1.03
C GLU A 123 21.10 6.04 -0.23
N ARG A 124 21.58 5.49 -1.35
CA ARG A 124 21.71 6.19 -2.62
C ARG A 124 20.55 5.90 -3.58
N ASP A 125 19.87 4.78 -3.42
CA ASP A 125 18.77 4.35 -4.28
C ASP A 125 17.55 5.29 -4.22
N GLU A 126 17.20 5.88 -5.36
CA GLU A 126 16.09 6.83 -5.47
C GLU A 126 14.72 6.16 -5.36
N THR A 127 14.62 4.89 -5.77
CA THR A 127 13.40 4.09 -5.72
C THR A 127 13.02 3.77 -4.27
N TRP A 128 14.02 3.36 -3.48
CA TRP A 128 13.91 3.16 -2.05
C TRP A 128 13.62 4.48 -1.32
N ARG A 129 14.35 5.55 -1.65
CA ARG A 129 14.11 6.87 -1.06
C ARG A 129 12.69 7.36 -1.29
N LEU A 130 12.13 7.14 -2.48
CA LEU A 130 10.75 7.51 -2.79
C LEU A 130 9.75 6.71 -1.96
N ALA A 131 9.91 5.38 -1.89
CA ALA A 131 9.05 4.54 -1.05
C ALA A 131 9.11 4.94 0.43
N ARG A 132 10.31 5.23 0.94
CA ARG A 132 10.51 5.76 2.30
C ARG A 132 9.79 7.08 2.52
N ARG A 133 9.87 8.04 1.59
CA ARG A 133 9.16 9.32 1.72
C ARG A 133 7.66 9.14 1.87
N VAL A 134 7.05 8.23 1.11
CA VAL A 134 5.62 7.92 1.25
C VAL A 134 5.31 7.29 2.61
N ALA A 135 6.13 6.33 3.06
CA ALA A 135 5.95 5.69 4.36
C ALA A 135 6.13 6.67 5.53
N ASP A 136 7.20 7.48 5.50
CA ASP A 136 7.50 8.49 6.51
C ASP A 136 6.40 9.57 6.54
N ALA A 137 5.89 9.98 5.38
CA ALA A 137 4.76 10.88 5.29
C ALA A 137 3.53 10.30 5.99
N PHE A 138 3.19 9.04 5.70
CA PHE A 138 2.07 8.36 6.34
C PHE A 138 2.23 8.29 7.86
N LEU A 139 3.41 7.93 8.36
CA LEU A 139 3.68 7.82 9.80
C LEU A 139 3.66 9.18 10.53
N ALA A 140 4.03 10.26 9.84
CA ALA A 140 4.02 11.61 10.40
C ALA A 140 2.61 12.21 10.55
N ARG A 141 1.59 11.55 9.98
CA ARG A 141 0.20 11.99 10.04
C ARG A 141 -0.52 11.17 11.05
#